data_AF-A0A225WYH8-F1
#
_entry.id   AF-A0A225WYH8-F1
#
_cell.length_a   1.000
_cell.length_b   1.000
_cell.length_c   1.000
_cell.angle_alpha   90.00
_cell.angle_beta   90.00
_cell.angle_gamma   90.00
#
_symmetry.space_group_name_H-M   'P 1'
#
loop_
_entity.id
_entity.type
_entity.pdbx_description
1 polymer ?
#
loop_
_entity_poly.entity_id
_entity_poly.type
_entity_poly.pdbx_seq_one_letter_code
_entity_poly.pdbx_strand_id
1 'polypeptide(L)'
;MLKNQLAYLPDLSDLRPDANIDDAIVGEPGESDPVEEERLRTILRKHRTIFLDEGNALPPPVRGVVCDLEVGDAKPISMRSRRIPADLLSKVYELLKRLLKLV
;
A
#
# COMPACT_ATOMS: atom_id res chain seq x y z
N MET A 1 -8.41 -27.25 20.14
CA MET A 1 -7.86 -27.68 18.83
C MET A 1 -8.04 -26.54 17.84
N LEU A 2 -6.96 -25.86 17.44
CA LEU A 2 -6.96 -24.72 16.49
C LEU A 2 -5.68 -24.78 15.65
N LYS A 3 -5.36 -25.95 15.08
CA LYS A 3 -4.05 -26.16 14.42
C LYS A 3 -4.00 -25.88 12.92
N ASN A 4 -5.09 -25.55 12.25
CA ASN A 4 -5.13 -25.51 10.78
C ASN A 4 -5.83 -24.26 10.20
N GLN A 5 -5.44 -23.05 10.60
CA GLN A 5 -5.85 -21.81 9.92
C GLN A 5 -4.65 -21.06 9.32
N LEU A 6 -3.68 -21.79 8.77
CA LEU A 6 -2.65 -21.17 7.94
C LEU A 6 -3.27 -20.83 6.59
N ALA A 7 -3.68 -19.56 6.43
CA ALA A 7 -4.02 -19.02 5.14
C ALA A 7 -2.78 -19.12 4.24
N TYR A 8 -2.89 -19.86 3.14
CA TYR A 8 -1.88 -19.85 2.09
C TYR A 8 -1.91 -18.49 1.42
N LEU A 9 -0.85 -17.70 1.60
CA LEU A 9 -0.68 -16.44 0.87
C LEU A 9 -0.38 -16.76 -0.61
N PRO A 10 -0.99 -16.04 -1.57
CA PRO A 10 -0.64 -16.16 -2.98
C PRO A 10 0.84 -15.82 -3.21
N ASP A 11 1.42 -16.36 -4.29
CA ASP A 11 2.81 -16.08 -4.66
C ASP A 11 2.97 -14.60 -5.03
N LEU A 12 3.58 -13.82 -4.12
CA LEU A 12 3.65 -12.35 -4.19
C LEU A 12 4.70 -11.83 -5.20
N SER A 13 5.28 -12.72 -6.01
CA SER A 13 6.33 -12.42 -6.99
C SER A 13 5.87 -11.43 -8.07
N ASP A 14 4.55 -11.36 -8.33
CA ASP A 14 3.92 -10.46 -9.30
C ASP A 14 3.48 -9.10 -8.70
N LEU A 15 3.68 -8.86 -7.39
CA LEU A 15 3.13 -7.67 -6.69
C LEU A 15 4.07 -6.46 -6.64
N ARG A 16 5.21 -6.50 -7.33
CA ARG A 16 6.14 -5.36 -7.39
C ARG A 16 6.44 -4.98 -8.84
N PRO A 17 5.50 -4.34 -9.54
CA PRO A 17 5.91 -3.54 -10.70
C PRO A 17 6.89 -2.47 -10.22
N ASP A 18 8.00 -2.31 -10.92
CA ASP A 18 8.91 -1.18 -10.69
C ASP A 18 8.13 0.12 -10.88
N ALA A 19 8.26 1.07 -9.93
CA ALA A 19 7.58 2.36 -10.06
C ALA A 19 8.07 3.11 -11.31
N ASN A 20 7.15 3.76 -12.01
CA ASN A 20 7.49 4.56 -13.18
C ASN A 20 8.03 5.93 -12.73
N ILE A 21 9.35 6.06 -12.77
CA ILE A 21 10.05 7.30 -12.39
C ILE A 21 10.04 8.33 -13.52
N ASP A 22 9.75 7.94 -14.76
CA ASP A 22 9.87 8.84 -15.91
C ASP A 22 8.77 9.91 -15.95
N ASP A 23 7.59 9.59 -15.43
CA ASP A 23 6.47 10.53 -15.29
C ASP A 23 6.49 11.29 -13.95
N ALA A 24 7.47 11.02 -13.08
CA ALA A 24 7.58 11.67 -11.79
C ALA A 24 7.93 13.16 -11.94
N ILE A 25 7.18 14.02 -11.26
CA ILE A 25 7.51 15.44 -11.14
C ILE A 25 8.71 15.56 -10.19
N VAL A 26 9.87 15.90 -10.75
CA VAL A 26 11.13 16.07 -10.02
C VAL A 26 11.55 17.52 -10.15
N GLY A 27 11.49 18.27 -9.04
CA GLY A 27 11.72 19.71 -9.04
C GLY A 27 10.49 20.52 -9.43
N GLU A 28 10.66 21.83 -9.46
CA GLU A 28 9.65 22.79 -9.92
C GLU A 28 10.01 23.27 -11.34
N PRO A 29 9.13 23.04 -12.35
CA PRO A 29 9.43 23.36 -13.74
C PRO A 29 9.83 24.82 -13.94
N GLY A 30 11.08 25.04 -14.36
CA GLY A 30 11.60 26.37 -14.68
C GLY A 30 12.22 27.13 -13.49
N GLU A 31 12.19 26.57 -12.28
CA GLU A 31 12.84 27.14 -11.10
C GLU A 31 14.03 26.30 -10.62
N SER A 32 13.94 24.98 -10.78
CA SER A 32 14.97 24.04 -10.33
C SER A 32 16.13 23.90 -11.31
N ASP A 33 17.34 23.65 -10.80
CA ASP A 33 18.54 23.42 -11.60
C ASP A 33 18.43 22.07 -12.35
N PRO A 34 18.50 22.06 -13.70
CA PRO A 34 18.38 20.83 -14.48
C PRO A 34 19.44 19.77 -14.13
N VAL A 35 20.61 20.18 -13.62
CA VAL A 35 21.67 19.23 -13.21
C VAL A 35 21.27 18.48 -11.94
N GLU A 36 20.67 19.19 -10.98
CA GLU A 36 20.23 18.59 -9.72
C GLU A 36 18.95 17.76 -9.91
N GLU A 37 18.05 18.18 -10.81
CA GLU A 37 16.90 17.35 -11.22
C GLU A 37 17.33 16.02 -11.83
N GLU A 38 18.32 16.01 -12.72
CA GLU A 38 18.80 14.78 -13.36
C GLU A 38 19.54 13.87 -12.36
N ARG A 39 20.29 14.45 -11.43
CA ARG A 39 20.89 13.69 -10.31
C ARG A 39 19.82 13.02 -9.46
N LEU A 40 18.76 13.74 -9.12
CA LEU A 40 17.65 13.20 -8.34
C LEU A 40 16.91 12.10 -9.11
N ARG A 41 16.63 12.30 -10.40
CA ARG A 41 16.06 11.25 -11.28
C ARG A 41 16.93 10.00 -11.32
N THR A 42 18.24 10.15 -11.39
CA THR A 42 19.19 9.02 -11.38
C THR A 42 19.07 8.21 -10.09
N ILE A 43 18.98 8.88 -8.95
CA ILE A 43 18.80 8.24 -7.63
C ILE A 43 17.45 7.52 -7.57
N LEU A 44 16.37 8.18 -8.00
CA LEU A 44 15.03 7.61 -8.00
C LEU A 44 14.95 6.36 -8.89
N ARG A 45 15.51 6.40 -10.11
CA ARG A 45 15.61 5.23 -11.01
C ARG A 45 16.38 4.08 -10.39
N LYS A 46 17.48 4.36 -9.69
CA LYS A 46 18.27 3.33 -8.99
C LYS A 46 17.48 2.61 -7.89
N HIS A 47 16.57 3.32 -7.23
CA HIS A 47 15.79 2.81 -6.10
C HIS A 47 14.33 2.49 -6.45
N ARG A 48 13.98 2.41 -7.74
CA ARG A 48 12.60 2.21 -8.23
C ARG A 48 11.87 0.98 -7.67
N THR A 49 12.61 -0.05 -7.25
CA THR A 49 12.08 -1.29 -6.64
C THR A 49 11.52 -1.10 -5.23
N ILE A 50 11.81 0.05 -4.59
CA ILE A 50 11.37 0.40 -3.23
C ILE A 50 10.12 1.28 -3.28
N PHE A 51 9.93 2.02 -4.36
CA PHE A 51 8.80 2.93 -4.53
C PHE A 51 7.54 2.18 -4.93
N LEU A 52 6.40 2.76 -4.56
CA LEU A 52 5.08 2.30 -4.95
C LEU A 52 4.50 3.33 -5.92
N ASP A 53 4.01 2.86 -7.06
CA ASP A 53 3.63 3.70 -8.21
C ASP A 53 2.42 4.62 -7.92
N GLU A 54 1.49 4.19 -7.07
CA GLU A 54 0.29 4.96 -6.71
C GLU A 54 0.22 5.29 -5.21
N GLY A 55 -0.23 6.51 -4.87
CA GLY A 55 -0.33 7.05 -3.50
C GLY A 55 -1.34 6.37 -2.55
N ASN A 56 -1.83 5.18 -2.92
CA ASN A 56 -2.63 4.29 -2.08
C ASN A 56 -2.23 2.81 -2.24
N ALA A 57 -1.12 2.54 -2.93
CA ALA A 57 -0.56 1.21 -2.98
C ALA A 57 -0.07 0.88 -1.57
N LEU A 58 -0.59 -0.21 -1.02
CA LEU A 58 -0.03 -0.79 0.19
C LEU A 58 1.24 -1.55 -0.21
N PRO A 59 2.30 -1.49 0.62
CA PRO A 59 3.40 -2.42 0.41
C PRO A 59 2.83 -3.85 0.43
N PRO A 60 3.31 -4.74 -0.46
CA PRO A 60 2.95 -6.15 -0.37
C PRO A 60 3.16 -6.64 1.06
N PRO A 61 2.29 -7.51 1.58
CA PRO A 61 2.47 -8.10 2.89
C PRO A 61 3.91 -8.60 3.04
N VAL A 62 4.61 -8.17 4.09
CA VAL A 62 5.98 -8.62 4.35
C VAL A 62 5.92 -10.12 4.59
N ARG A 63 6.57 -10.90 3.72
CA ARG A 63 6.57 -12.38 3.79
C ARG A 63 6.92 -12.82 5.22
N GLY A 64 6.01 -13.57 5.85
CA GLY A 64 6.26 -14.29 7.10
C GLY A 64 6.14 -13.49 8.40
N VAL A 65 5.68 -12.23 8.37
CA VAL A 65 5.45 -11.46 9.60
C VAL A 65 3.96 -11.35 9.87
N VAL A 66 3.48 -12.08 10.86
CA VAL A 66 2.17 -11.86 11.48
C VAL A 66 2.40 -10.91 12.65
N CYS A 67 1.71 -9.78 12.66
CA CYS A 67 1.72 -8.88 13.80
C CYS A 67 0.68 -9.38 14.81
N ASP A 68 1.14 -9.91 15.94
CA ASP A 68 0.25 -10.24 17.05
C ASP A 68 -0.17 -8.97 17.78
N LEU A 69 -1.46 -8.91 18.16
CA LEU A 69 -2.03 -7.86 18.99
C LEU A 69 -2.31 -8.47 20.37
N GLU A 70 -1.43 -8.20 21.33
CA GLU A 70 -1.61 -8.64 22.71
C GLU A 70 -2.76 -7.87 23.37
N VAL A 71 -3.86 -8.58 23.63
CA VAL A 71 -5.07 -8.01 24.23
C VAL A 71 -5.28 -8.43 25.70
N GLY A 72 -4.46 -9.36 26.21
CA GLY A 72 -4.61 -9.92 27.56
C GLY A 72 -6.02 -10.50 27.78
N ASP A 73 -6.64 -10.14 28.91
CA ASP A 73 -8.00 -10.57 29.27
C ASP A 73 -9.12 -9.63 28.77
N ALA A 74 -8.80 -8.73 27.82
CA ALA A 74 -9.79 -7.79 27.30
C ALA A 74 -10.95 -8.53 26.59
N LYS A 75 -12.18 -8.15 26.92
CA LYS A 75 -13.37 -8.72 26.26
C LYS A 75 -13.52 -8.12 24.85
N PRO A 76 -13.87 -8.93 23.84
CA PRO A 76 -14.16 -8.42 22.50
C PRO A 76 -15.27 -7.38 22.51
N ILE A 77 -15.13 -6.34 21.68
CA ILE A 77 -16.12 -5.28 21.52
C ILE A 77 -16.88 -5.52 20.21
N SER A 78 -18.20 -5.72 20.32
CA SER A 78 -19.10 -5.70 19.16
C SER A 78 -19.70 -4.31 19.02
N MET A 79 -19.26 -3.55 18.01
CA MET A 79 -19.73 -2.20 17.75
C MET A 79 -20.50 -2.13 16.43
N ARG A 80 -21.64 -1.44 16.44
CA ARG A 80 -22.41 -1.18 15.22
C ARG A 80 -21.67 -0.18 14.33
N SER A 81 -21.60 -0.45 13.03
CA SER A 81 -21.06 0.51 12.06
C SER A 81 -21.87 1.81 12.06
N ARG A 82 -21.17 2.93 11.86
CA ARG A 82 -21.82 4.23 11.63
C ARG A 82 -22.43 4.25 10.22
N ARG A 83 -23.54 4.99 10.06
CA ARG A 83 -24.11 5.23 8.73
C ARG A 83 -23.13 6.03 7.89
N ILE A 84 -22.91 5.58 6.66
CA ILE A 84 -22.09 6.27 5.67
C ILE A 84 -23.05 7.07 4.77
N PRO A 85 -22.79 8.38 4.55
CA PRO A 85 -23.53 9.18 3.57
C PRO A 85 -23.53 8.53 2.18
N ALA A 86 -24.65 8.63 1.46
CA ALA A 86 -24.84 7.93 0.18
C ALA A 86 -23.82 8.36 -0.90
N ASP A 87 -23.41 9.62 -0.89
CA ASP A 87 -22.40 10.22 -1.76
C ASP A 87 -20.98 9.68 -1.51
N LEU A 88 -20.71 9.16 -0.31
CA LEU A 88 -19.43 8.56 0.05
C LEU A 88 -19.41 7.04 -0.10
N LEU A 89 -20.58 6.39 -0.18
CA LEU A 89 -20.69 4.94 -0.18
C LEU A 89 -19.95 4.30 -1.36
N SER A 90 -20.06 4.90 -2.55
CA SER A 90 -19.36 4.43 -3.76
C SER A 90 -17.84 4.51 -3.62
N LYS A 91 -17.32 5.59 -3.05
CA LYS A 91 -15.88 5.77 -2.80
C LYS A 91 -15.36 4.75 -1.78
N VAL A 92 -16.08 4.56 -0.68
CA VAL A 92 -15.72 3.55 0.33
C VAL A 92 -15.75 2.14 -0.27
N TYR A 93 -16.75 1.84 -1.08
CA TYR A 93 -16.86 0.55 -1.74
C TYR A 93 -15.68 0.28 -2.69
N GLU A 94 -15.28 1.25 -3.52
CA GLU A 94 -14.12 1.07 -4.40
C GLU A 94 -12.81 0.91 -3.63
N LEU A 95 -12.63 1.64 -2.52
CA LEU A 95 -11.48 1.45 -1.64
C LEU A 95 -11.45 0.03 -1.03
N LEU A 96 -12.57 -0.44 -0.49
CA LEU A 96 -12.68 -1.79 0.06
C LEU A 96 -12.40 -2.86 -1.01
N LYS A 97 -12.92 -2.68 -2.22
CA LYS A 97 -12.69 -3.58 -3.35
C LYS A 97 -11.22 -3.63 -3.75
N ARG A 98 -10.51 -2.49 -3.74
CA ARG A 98 -9.06 -2.44 -3.99
C ARG A 98 -8.29 -3.18 -2.90
N LEU A 99 -8.63 -2.95 -1.62
CA LEU A 99 -7.98 -3.62 -0.49
C LEU A 99 -8.16 -5.14 -0.54
N LEU A 100 -9.36 -5.62 -0.89
CA LEU A 100 -9.65 -7.06 -1.00
C LEU A 100 -8.92 -7.75 -2.16
N LYS A 101 -8.44 -7.01 -3.16
CA LYS A 101 -7.62 -7.56 -4.25
C LYS A 101 -6.14 -7.71 -3.86
N LEU A 102 -5.70 -7.10 -2.76
CA LEU A 102 -4.31 -7.10 -2.31
C LEU A 102 -4.00 -8.25 -1.32
N VAL A 103 -5.01 -9.03 -0.92
CA VAL A 103 -4.93 -10.20 -0.04
C VAL A 103 -5.11 -11.45 -0.88
#